data_AF-A0A8T3KV17-F1
#
_entry.id   AF-A0A8T3KV17-F1
#
_cell.length_a   1.000
_cell.length_b   1.000
_cell.length_c   1.000
_cell.angle_alpha   90.00
_cell.angle_beta   90.00
_cell.angle_gamma   90.00
#
_symmetry.space_group_name_H-M   'P 1'
#
loop_
_entity.id
_entity.type
_entity.pdbx_description
1 polymer ?
#
loop_
_entity_poly.entity_id
_entity_poly.type
_entity_poly.pdbx_seq_one_letter_code
_entity_poly.pdbx_strand_id
1 'polypeptide(L)'
;MILCPKCGSKYQEGPEGCPICSRGVDRMGNNDVEDTEEWAFLMNVYNDTEAEIVKGMLEAEGIPAVIRYKGMGTFLKVYTGTVIDVDLYVPRDRLEKARKLVGHMDSGVSEEEQPAEPFRRKAARFYIIYKILAVPIIIMVIISLIRALR
;
A
#
# COMPACT_ATOMS: atom_id res chain seq x y z
N MET A 1 -15.95 -35.64 17.95
CA MET A 1 -15.93 -34.75 19.14
C MET A 1 -15.01 -33.60 18.82
N ILE A 2 -15.49 -32.37 18.88
CA ILE A 2 -14.71 -31.18 18.54
C ILE A 2 -14.45 -30.38 19.81
N LEU A 3 -13.25 -29.80 19.88
CA LEU A 3 -12.85 -28.88 20.93
C LEU A 3 -13.03 -27.44 20.43
N CYS A 4 -13.79 -26.62 21.15
CA CYS A 4 -13.88 -25.20 20.81
C CYS A 4 -12.56 -24.47 21.19
N PRO A 5 -11.92 -23.73 20.27
CA PRO A 5 -10.68 -23.00 20.57
C PRO A 5 -10.88 -21.81 21.52
N LYS A 6 -12.12 -21.36 21.72
CA LYS A 6 -12.44 -20.23 22.59
C LYS A 6 -12.73 -20.64 24.04
N CYS A 7 -13.63 -21.62 24.24
CA CYS A 7 -14.07 -22.02 25.58
C CYS A 7 -13.53 -23.39 26.04
N GLY A 8 -12.84 -24.14 25.17
CA GLY A 8 -12.21 -25.42 25.52
C GLY A 8 -13.18 -26.57 25.80
N SER A 9 -14.50 -26.38 25.63
CA SER A 9 -15.48 -27.43 25.85
C SER A 9 -15.49 -28.45 24.70
N LYS A 10 -15.66 -29.73 25.04
CA LYS A 10 -15.86 -30.82 24.09
C LYS A 10 -17.35 -30.97 23.77
N TYR A 11 -17.72 -30.99 22.50
CA TYR A 11 -19.10 -31.19 22.06
C TYR A 11 -19.17 -32.01 20.76
N GLN A 12 -20.38 -32.46 20.42
CA GLN A 12 -20.68 -33.12 19.15
C GLN A 12 -21.20 -32.07 18.16
N GLU A 13 -20.82 -32.16 16.88
CA GLU A 13 -21.24 -31.20 15.87
C GLU A 13 -22.77 -31.22 15.70
N GLY A 14 -23.39 -30.07 15.91
CA GLY A 14 -24.77 -29.77 15.51
C GLY A 14 -24.78 -28.60 14.54
N PRO A 15 -25.89 -28.34 13.82
CA PRO A 15 -25.99 -27.23 12.87
C PRO A 15 -25.91 -25.85 13.54
N GLU A 16 -26.09 -25.81 14.86
CA GLU A 16 -26.23 -24.61 15.68
C GLU A 16 -25.03 -24.35 16.59
N GLY A 17 -23.87 -24.08 15.98
CA GLY A 17 -22.71 -23.49 16.65
C GLY A 17 -22.21 -24.22 17.91
N CYS A 18 -21.35 -23.54 18.69
CA CYS A 18 -21.02 -24.03 20.02
C CYS A 18 -22.14 -23.62 21.01
N PRO A 19 -22.80 -24.57 21.70
CA PRO A 19 -23.96 -24.27 22.57
C PRO A 19 -23.60 -23.50 23.85
N ILE A 20 -22.31 -23.32 24.13
CA ILE A 20 -21.82 -22.67 25.36
C ILE A 20 -21.39 -21.23 25.11
N CYS A 21 -20.65 -20.97 24.02
CA CYS A 21 -20.14 -19.63 23.74
C CYS A 21 -20.90 -18.89 22.65
N SER A 22 -21.92 -19.53 22.06
CA SER A 22 -22.84 -19.02 21.03
C SER A 22 -22.16 -18.35 19.83
N ARG A 23 -20.85 -18.59 19.63
CA ARG A 23 -20.15 -18.19 18.43
C ARG A 23 -20.44 -19.26 17.39
N GLY A 24 -21.18 -18.88 16.35
CA GLY A 24 -21.39 -19.73 15.18
C GLY A 24 -20.04 -20.22 14.68
N VAL A 25 -19.94 -21.51 14.39
CA VAL A 25 -18.86 -22.02 13.57
C VAL A 25 -18.94 -21.25 12.26
N ASP A 26 -18.02 -20.30 12.08
CA ASP A 26 -17.68 -19.73 10.81
C ASP A 26 -17.26 -20.90 9.93
N ARG A 27 -18.26 -21.49 9.24
CA ARG A 27 -18.01 -22.28 8.06
C ARG A 27 -17.15 -21.36 7.21
N MET A 28 -15.87 -21.71 7.06
CA MET A 28 -14.97 -21.12 6.07
C MET A 28 -15.63 -21.44 4.72
N GLY A 29 -16.64 -20.63 4.38
CA GLY A 29 -17.17 -20.55 3.05
C GLY A 29 -15.99 -20.10 2.23
N ASN A 30 -15.51 -21.01 1.40
CA ASN A 30 -14.69 -20.66 0.26
C ASN A 30 -15.58 -19.76 -0.60
N ASN A 31 -15.61 -18.47 -0.25
CA ASN A 31 -16.17 -17.48 -1.13
C ASN A 31 -15.06 -17.24 -2.14
N ASP A 32 -15.15 -17.96 -3.25
CA ASP A 32 -14.66 -17.50 -4.53
C ASP A 32 -15.45 -16.21 -4.86
N VAL A 33 -15.21 -15.13 -4.09
CA VAL A 33 -15.60 -13.78 -4.50
C VAL A 33 -14.63 -13.49 -5.63
N GLU A 34 -15.14 -13.57 -6.85
CA GLU A 34 -14.50 -12.99 -8.04
C GLU A 34 -14.52 -11.47 -7.83
N ASP A 35 -13.64 -11.01 -6.95
CA ASP A 35 -13.61 -9.64 -6.45
C ASP A 35 -12.97 -8.78 -7.53
N THR A 36 -13.79 -8.45 -8.51
CA THR A 36 -13.49 -7.44 -9.51
C THR A 36 -13.81 -6.05 -8.92
N GLU A 37 -13.64 -5.85 -7.61
CA GLU A 37 -13.71 -4.53 -7.01
C GLU A 37 -12.60 -3.67 -7.64
N GLU A 38 -13.01 -2.72 -8.48
CA GLU A 38 -12.10 -1.80 -9.14
C GLU A 38 -11.51 -0.86 -8.08
N TRP A 39 -10.27 -1.11 -7.67
CA TRP A 39 -9.57 -0.30 -6.68
C TRP A 39 -9.13 1.03 -7.29
N ALA A 40 -9.60 2.13 -6.70
CA ALA A 40 -9.24 3.48 -7.08
C ALA A 40 -8.20 4.09 -6.13
N PHE A 41 -7.26 4.85 -6.69
CA PHE A 41 -6.25 5.56 -5.91
C PHE A 41 -6.89 6.71 -5.10
N LEU A 42 -6.66 6.72 -3.79
CA LEU A 42 -7.15 7.77 -2.90
C LEU A 42 -6.11 8.87 -2.74
N MET A 43 -4.96 8.51 -2.16
CA MET A 43 -3.88 9.43 -1.81
C MET A 43 -2.55 8.69 -1.64
N ASN A 44 -1.47 9.47 -1.60
CA ASN A 44 -0.15 9.01 -1.23
C ASN A 44 0.20 9.55 0.16
N VAL A 45 0.86 8.74 0.98
CA VAL A 45 1.29 9.10 2.33
C VAL A 45 2.79 8.90 2.49
N TYR A 46 3.39 9.65 3.41
CA TYR A 46 4.84 9.75 3.51
C TYR A 46 5.45 8.44 4.00
N ASN A 47 4.83 7.79 4.98
CA ASN A 47 5.34 6.56 5.56
C ASN A 47 4.24 5.52 5.81
N ASP A 48 4.67 4.30 6.14
CA ASP A 48 3.78 3.17 6.39
C ASP A 48 2.96 3.33 7.68
N THR A 49 3.46 4.05 8.68
CA THR A 49 2.73 4.31 9.93
C THR A 49 1.51 5.20 9.67
N GLU A 50 1.70 6.27 8.93
CA GLU A 50 0.64 7.19 8.48
C GLU A 50 -0.38 6.45 7.62
N ALA A 51 0.07 5.56 6.72
CA ALA A 51 -0.81 4.72 5.92
C ALA A 51 -1.75 3.85 6.76
N GLU A 52 -1.23 3.21 7.81
CA GLU A 52 -2.03 2.37 8.72
C GLU A 52 -3.01 3.22 9.55
N ILE A 53 -2.64 4.43 9.94
CA ILE A 53 -3.54 5.35 10.66
C ILE A 53 -4.73 5.74 9.76
N VAL A 54 -4.45 6.21 8.54
CA VAL A 54 -5.50 6.61 7.58
C VAL A 54 -6.37 5.42 7.21
N LYS A 55 -5.76 4.24 7.00
CA LYS A 55 -6.50 3.01 6.74
C LYS A 55 -7.44 2.65 7.89
N GLY A 56 -6.94 2.62 9.13
CA GLY A 56 -7.74 2.27 10.30
C GLY A 56 -8.92 3.23 10.51
N MET A 57 -8.73 4.51 10.22
CA MET A 57 -9.81 5.49 10.22
C MET A 57 -10.86 5.20 9.13
N LEU A 58 -10.43 4.96 7.89
CA LEU A 58 -11.34 4.65 6.79
C LEU A 58 -12.14 3.37 7.10
N GLU A 59 -11.48 2.36 7.66
CA GLU A 59 -12.11 1.11 8.07
C GLU A 59 -13.13 1.31 9.21
N ALA A 60 -12.85 2.21 10.16
CA ALA A 60 -13.80 2.58 11.22
C ALA A 60 -15.08 3.22 10.67
N GLU A 61 -14.99 3.95 9.56
CA GLU A 61 -16.11 4.53 8.81
C GLU A 61 -16.75 3.55 7.80
N GLY A 62 -16.35 2.28 7.86
CA GLY A 62 -16.83 1.20 7.01
C GLY A 62 -16.32 1.27 5.58
N ILE A 63 -15.19 1.93 5.31
CA ILE A 63 -14.57 2.01 3.99
C ILE A 63 -13.31 1.13 3.99
N PRO A 64 -13.30 0.00 3.27
CA PRO A 64 -12.11 -0.82 3.16
C PRO A 64 -11.03 -0.06 2.39
N ALA A 65 -9.79 -0.13 2.88
CA ALA A 65 -8.64 0.53 2.28
C ALA A 65 -7.44 -0.42 2.18
N VAL A 66 -6.73 -0.35 1.05
CA VAL A 66 -5.57 -1.20 0.75
C VAL A 66 -4.32 -0.35 0.59
N ILE A 67 -3.28 -0.75 1.30
CA ILE A 67 -1.95 -0.16 1.23
C ILE A 67 -1.15 -0.88 0.14
N ARG A 68 -0.58 -0.13 -0.81
CA ARG A 68 0.31 -0.66 -1.85
C ARG A 68 1.66 0.02 -1.78
N TYR A 69 2.70 -0.79 -1.57
CA TYR A 69 4.08 -0.34 -1.59
C TYR A 69 4.61 -0.27 -3.03
N LYS A 70 5.29 0.82 -3.41
CA LYS A 70 5.90 0.96 -4.74
C LYS A 70 7.22 0.21 -4.83
N GLY A 71 7.47 -0.44 -5.97
CA GLY A 71 8.79 -0.98 -6.33
C GLY A 71 9.41 -1.89 -5.26
N MET A 72 10.58 -1.50 -4.74
CA MET A 72 11.31 -2.23 -3.69
C MET A 72 10.80 -1.93 -2.27
N GLY A 73 9.64 -1.26 -2.10
CA GLY A 73 9.14 -0.83 -0.80
C GLY A 73 9.07 -1.95 0.25
N THR A 74 8.66 -3.16 -0.13
CA THR A 74 8.68 -4.32 0.79
C THR A 74 10.09 -4.70 1.24
N PHE A 75 11.07 -4.66 0.33
CA PHE A 75 12.47 -4.93 0.66
C PHE A 75 13.07 -3.82 1.53
N LEU A 76 12.73 -2.56 1.23
CA LEU A 76 13.16 -1.41 2.00
C LEU A 76 12.58 -1.43 3.42
N LYS A 77 11.34 -1.91 3.60
CA LYS A 77 10.74 -2.15 4.92
C LYS A 77 11.56 -3.12 5.74
N VAL A 78 11.94 -4.25 5.15
CA VAL A 78 12.71 -5.29 5.84
C VAL A 78 14.11 -4.78 6.20
N TYR A 79 14.74 -3.99 5.32
CA TYR A 79 16.10 -3.51 5.53
C TYR A 79 16.19 -2.29 6.46
N THR A 80 15.27 -1.34 6.34
CA THR A 80 15.32 -0.04 7.04
C THR A 80 14.29 0.08 8.16
N GLY A 81 13.36 -0.87 8.28
CA GLY A 81 12.27 -0.85 9.26
C GLY A 81 11.08 0.02 8.87
N THR A 82 11.20 0.88 7.84
CA THR A 82 10.12 1.76 7.36
C THR A 82 10.09 1.81 5.83
N VAL A 83 8.97 2.26 5.27
CA VAL A 83 8.83 2.50 3.84
C VAL A 83 8.36 3.92 3.63
N ILE A 84 9.05 4.61 2.73
CA ILE A 84 8.65 5.93 2.25
C ILE A 84 7.82 5.80 0.98
N ASP A 85 6.91 6.76 0.75
CA ASP A 85 6.11 6.88 -0.48
C ASP A 85 5.15 5.69 -0.69
N VAL A 86 4.08 5.67 0.11
CA VAL A 86 3.09 4.58 0.16
C VAL A 86 1.76 5.02 -0.44
N ASP A 87 1.19 4.22 -1.34
CA ASP A 87 -0.10 4.54 -1.96
C ASP A 87 -1.27 3.87 -1.24
N LEU A 88 -2.33 4.63 -0.99
CA LEU A 88 -3.60 4.14 -0.44
C LEU A 88 -4.66 4.01 -1.54
N TYR A 89 -5.36 2.88 -1.54
CA TYR A 89 -6.44 2.58 -2.47
C TYR A 89 -7.72 2.26 -1.73
N VAL A 90 -8.85 2.59 -2.33
CA VAL A 90 -10.21 2.28 -1.84
C VAL A 90 -11.06 1.80 -3.00
N PRO A 91 -12.16 1.05 -2.77
CA PRO A 91 -13.08 0.70 -3.84
C PRO A 91 -13.58 1.97 -4.55
N ARG A 92 -13.65 1.92 -5.89
CA ARG A 92 -14.04 3.06 -6.73
C ARG A 92 -15.34 3.70 -6.28
N ASP A 93 -16.31 2.89 -5.87
CA ASP A 93 -17.63 3.35 -5.41
C ASP A 93 -17.58 4.16 -4.12
N ARG A 94 -16.51 4.01 -3.32
CA ARG A 94 -16.32 4.71 -2.04
C ARG A 94 -15.25 5.79 -2.09
N LEU A 95 -14.64 6.02 -3.25
CA LEU A 95 -13.57 7.00 -3.44
C LEU A 95 -13.97 8.42 -3.00
N GLU A 96 -15.18 8.86 -3.37
CA GLU A 96 -15.65 10.21 -3.06
C GLU A 96 -15.91 10.38 -1.55
N LYS A 97 -16.46 9.35 -0.91
CA LYS A 97 -16.67 9.33 0.54
C LYS A 97 -15.33 9.37 1.29
N ALA A 98 -14.37 8.55 0.86
CA ALA A 98 -13.02 8.52 1.44
C ALA A 98 -12.31 9.87 1.29
N ARG A 99 -12.40 10.52 0.12
CA ARG A 99 -11.81 11.85 -0.12
C ARG A 99 -12.39 12.91 0.81
N LYS A 100 -13.69 12.88 1.06
CA LYS A 100 -14.34 13.82 2.00
C LYS A 100 -13.83 13.61 3.42
N LEU A 101 -13.73 12.36 3.88
CA LEU A 101 -13.25 12.04 5.22
C LEU A 101 -11.80 12.51 5.45
N VAL A 102 -10.91 12.25 4.49
CA VAL A 102 -9.51 12.69 4.58
C VAL A 102 -9.40 14.21 4.48
N GLY A 103 -10.16 14.86 3.59
CA GLY A 103 -10.14 16.32 3.43
C GLY A 103 -10.59 17.10 4.67
N HIS A 104 -11.41 16.50 5.54
CA HIS A 104 -11.75 17.08 6.84
C HIS A 104 -10.60 17.03 7.86
N MET A 105 -9.56 16.23 7.61
CA MET A 105 -8.38 16.15 8.48
C MET A 105 -7.29 17.14 8.07
N ASP A 106 -7.18 17.44 6.78
CA ASP A 106 -6.19 18.40 6.25
C ASP A 106 -6.46 19.87 6.60
N SER A 107 -7.63 20.20 7.17
CA SER A 107 -7.96 21.58 7.60
C SER A 107 -7.11 22.14 8.76
N GLY A 108 -5.99 21.51 9.10
CA GLY A 108 -4.98 21.96 10.06
C GLY A 108 -3.57 22.16 9.49
N VAL A 109 -3.34 22.01 8.19
CA VAL A 109 -2.04 22.28 7.56
C VAL A 109 -2.23 23.21 6.36
N SER A 110 -1.47 24.31 6.38
CA SER A 110 -1.45 25.37 5.38
C SER A 110 -1.37 24.85 3.96
N GLU A 111 -2.19 25.46 3.11
CA GLU A 111 -2.14 25.43 1.65
C GLU A 111 -0.69 25.63 1.15
N GLU A 112 0.04 24.55 0.92
CA GLU A 112 1.06 24.53 -0.11
C GLU A 112 0.43 23.93 -1.35
N GLU A 113 -0.03 24.82 -2.21
CA GLU A 113 -0.43 24.58 -3.58
C GLU A 113 0.77 24.02 -4.36
N GLN A 114 1.04 22.73 -4.21
CA GLN A 114 1.94 22.02 -5.10
C GLN A 114 1.15 21.69 -6.36
N PRO A 115 1.56 22.20 -7.53
CA PRO A 115 0.81 21.99 -8.76
C PRO A 115 0.67 20.50 -8.98
N ALA A 116 -0.55 20.09 -9.34
CA ALA A 116 -0.85 18.74 -9.79
C ALA A 116 0.08 18.37 -10.95
N GLU A 117 1.21 17.74 -10.64
CA GLU A 117 2.13 17.18 -11.62
C GLU A 117 1.47 15.91 -12.16
N PRO A 118 0.99 15.91 -13.42
CA PRO A 118 0.54 14.68 -14.02
C PRO A 118 1.79 13.86 -14.35
N PHE A 119 1.79 12.59 -13.96
CA PHE A 119 2.38 11.58 -14.82
C PHE A 119 3.93 11.56 -14.93
N ARG A 120 4.67 11.39 -13.82
CA ARG A 120 6.10 10.98 -13.87
C ARG A 120 6.31 9.46 -14.06
N ARG A 121 5.53 8.80 -14.93
CA ARG A 121 5.72 7.37 -15.31
C ARG A 121 6.60 7.13 -16.56
N LYS A 122 7.05 8.15 -17.30
CA LYS A 122 7.87 7.96 -18.53
C LYS A 122 9.34 8.39 -18.46
N ALA A 123 9.76 9.18 -17.46
CA ALA A 123 11.12 9.74 -17.44
C ALA A 123 12.23 8.79 -16.93
N ALA A 124 11.88 7.73 -16.18
CA ALA A 124 12.88 6.80 -15.64
C ALA A 124 13.58 5.97 -16.74
N ARG A 125 12.86 5.63 -17.82
CA ARG A 125 13.44 4.87 -18.95
C ARG A 125 14.47 5.71 -19.73
N PHE A 126 14.17 6.98 -19.98
CA PHE A 126 15.10 7.89 -20.64
C PHE A 126 16.34 8.20 -19.79
N TYR A 127 16.17 8.35 -18.47
CA TYR A 127 17.29 8.60 -17.55
C TYR A 127 18.26 7.41 -17.47
N ILE A 128 17.75 6.17 -17.44
CA ILE A 128 18.56 4.95 -17.44
C ILE A 128 19.34 4.82 -18.76
N ILE A 129 18.68 5.04 -19.91
CA ILE A 129 19.32 5.00 -21.24
C ILE A 129 20.40 6.08 -21.36
N TYR A 130 20.11 7.31 -20.92
CA TYR A 130 21.08 8.41 -20.92
C TYR A 130 22.31 8.12 -20.05
N LYS A 131 22.13 7.52 -18.87
CA LYS A 131 23.24 7.10 -18.00
C LYS A 131 24.10 6.01 -18.65
N ILE A 132 23.50 5.02 -19.32
CA ILE A 132 24.25 3.95 -20.00
C ILE A 132 25.11 4.50 -21.14
N LEU A 133 24.62 5.51 -21.87
CA LEU A 133 25.34 6.12 -22.99
C LEU A 133 26.41 7.13 -22.55
N ALA A 134 26.15 7.90 -21.49
CA ALA A 134 27.08 8.93 -21.02
C ALA A 134 28.28 8.37 -20.24
N VAL A 135 28.10 7.31 -19.44
CA VAL A 135 29.16 6.73 -18.60
C VAL A 135 30.39 6.22 -19.39
N PRO A 136 30.27 5.43 -20.48
CA PRO A 136 31.43 4.98 -21.24
C PRO A 136 32.16 6.14 -21.94
N ILE A 137 31.43 7.16 -22.40
CA ILE A 137 32.02 8.36 -23.01
C ILE A 137 32.83 9.13 -21.97
N ILE A 138 32.27 9.33 -20.76
CA ILE A 138 32.97 9.99 -19.66
C ILE A 138 34.22 9.22 -19.25
N ILE A 139 34.14 7.88 -19.13
CA ILE A 139 35.29 7.02 -18.82
C ILE A 139 36.37 7.13 -19.90
N MET A 140 35.98 7.13 -21.18
CA MET A 140 36.92 7.24 -22.29
C MET A 140 37.65 8.59 -22.29
N VAL A 141 36.93 9.69 -22.02
CA VAL A 141 37.51 11.05 -21.89
C VAL A 141 38.48 11.12 -20.72
N ILE A 142 38.14 10.55 -19.56
CA ILE A 142 39.01 10.50 -18.39
C ILE A 142 40.29 9.71 -18.70
N ILE A 143 40.19 8.54 -19.35
CA ILE A 143 41.36 7.74 -19.75
C ILE A 143 42.23 8.50 -20.77
N SER A 144 41.61 9.21 -21.71
CA SER A 144 42.31 10.05 -22.70
C SER A 144 43.09 11.19 -22.04
N LEU A 145 42.51 11.85 -21.03
CA LEU A 145 43.17 12.90 -20.24
C LEU A 145 44.35 12.35 -19.43
N ILE A 146 44.20 11.20 -18.80
CA ILE A 146 45.28 10.55 -18.04
C ILE A 146 46.45 10.17 -18.95
N ARG A 147 46.18 9.74 -20.19
CA ARG A 147 47.23 9.46 -21.18
C ARG A 147 47.91 10.71 -21.73
N ALA A 148 47.21 11.84 -21.78
CA ALA A 148 47.78 13.10 -22.25
C ALA A 148 48.64 13.82 -21.18
N LEU A 149 48.44 13.48 -19.91
CA LEU A 149 49.18 14.00 -18.75
C LEU A 149 50.43 13.18 -18.39
N ARG A 150 50.70 12.10 -19.12
CA ARG A 150 51.86 11.21 -18.94
C ARG A 150 52.76 11.25 -20.16
#